data_AF-A0A5C7LAS5-F1
#
_entry.id   AF-A0A5C7LAS5-F1
#
_cell.length_a   1.000
_cell.length_b   1.000
_cell.length_c   1.000
_cell.angle_alpha   90.00
_cell.angle_beta   90.00
_cell.angle_gamma   90.00
#
_symmetry.space_group_name_H-M   'P 1'
#
loop_
_entity.id
_entity.type
_entity.pdbx_description
1 polymer ?
#
loop_
_entity_poly.entity_id
_entity_poly.type
_entity_poly.pdbx_seq_one_letter_code
_entity_poly.pdbx_strand_id
1 'polypeptide(L)'
;AKDGSLFEESILREQVRRMLEDPKSSRMAAAFFGQWLQIANVSELDEKSEKEFPEFVSLRGRFQNEANQFFEYLVRKNRPPMELLTADYLFADSELAKFYGIPDSELTARTAENPMNRFDQATKWNRGGVLTLGALLSQLSGASRTSPILRGTWVSEVLLGEPLPKPPKNVPQLPDSVPVNLSERQLTELHVSAPGCSNCHRRIDPFGFAMESFDAIGRYRTADRSGHAVDSTTNLPDGTTVSGHRELRDYLVRARSKEFLLQFHRKLLGYALGREVMLSDKLYLESLVQKASTDSLYGIGDAVEAIVMSRPFREIRSEEEVKP
;
A
#
# COMPACT_ATOMS: atom_id res chain seq x y z
N ALA A 1 -25.22 23.65 5.38
CA ALA A 1 -26.42 24.44 5.11
C ALA A 1 -26.43 25.63 6.07
N LYS A 2 -26.87 26.82 5.62
CA LYS A 2 -26.86 28.03 6.47
C LYS A 2 -27.86 27.97 7.64
N ASP A 3 -28.79 27.01 7.59
CA ASP A 3 -29.86 26.79 8.57
C ASP A 3 -29.44 25.90 9.76
N GLY A 4 -28.21 25.39 9.80
CA GLY A 4 -27.74 24.51 10.87
C GLY A 4 -28.17 23.05 10.76
N SER A 5 -28.92 22.65 9.72
CA SER A 5 -29.39 21.26 9.53
C SER A 5 -28.26 20.22 9.48
N LEU A 6 -27.04 20.61 9.08
CA LEU A 6 -25.87 19.72 9.08
C LEU A 6 -25.37 19.32 10.48
N PHE A 7 -25.86 19.96 11.55
CA PHE A 7 -25.57 19.53 12.91
C PHE A 7 -26.43 18.34 13.34
N GLU A 8 -27.55 18.08 12.65
CA GLU A 8 -28.38 16.91 12.89
C GLU A 8 -27.69 15.65 12.35
N GLU A 9 -27.63 14.62 13.19
CA GLU A 9 -26.84 13.43 12.89
C GLU A 9 -27.35 12.64 11.69
N SER A 10 -28.67 12.56 11.51
CA SER A 10 -29.30 11.92 10.35
C SER A 10 -28.90 12.62 9.05
N ILE A 11 -29.01 13.95 9.02
CA ILE A 11 -28.70 14.77 7.86
C ILE A 11 -27.21 14.70 7.54
N LEU A 12 -26.34 14.80 8.56
CA LEU A 12 -24.89 14.68 8.35
C LEU A 12 -24.52 13.34 7.73
N ARG A 13 -25.10 12.25 8.24
CA ARG A 13 -24.87 10.89 7.72
C ARG A 13 -25.28 10.76 6.25
N GLU A 14 -26.46 11.26 5.88
CA GLU A 14 -26.91 11.29 4.49
C GLU A 14 -25.95 12.07 3.59
N GLN A 15 -25.44 13.21 4.05
CA GLN A 15 -24.48 14.01 3.28
C GLN A 15 -23.14 13.31 3.10
N VAL A 16 -22.63 12.62 4.12
CA VAL A 16 -21.40 11.82 4.00
C VAL A 16 -21.56 10.74 2.94
N ARG A 17 -22.66 9.97 2.98
CA ARG A 17 -22.94 8.92 1.99
C ARG A 17 -23.03 9.49 0.58
N ARG A 18 -23.81 10.57 0.41
CA ARG A 18 -23.92 11.27 -0.87
C ARG A 18 -22.55 11.70 -1.40
N MET A 19 -21.67 12.22 -0.55
CA MET A 19 -20.33 12.68 -0.94
C MET A 19 -19.39 11.51 -1.30
N LEU A 20 -19.52 10.37 -0.63
CA LEU A 20 -18.74 9.17 -0.95
C LEU A 20 -19.19 8.52 -2.28
N GLU A 21 -20.48 8.59 -2.60
CA GLU A 21 -21.04 8.08 -3.86
C GLU A 21 -20.72 8.96 -5.08
N ASP A 22 -20.51 10.27 -4.86
CA ASP A 22 -20.17 11.25 -5.89
C ASP A 22 -18.82 10.91 -6.55
N PRO A 23 -18.68 10.99 -7.89
CA PRO A 23 -17.41 10.74 -8.59
C PRO A 23 -16.22 11.56 -8.09
N LYS A 24 -16.44 12.71 -7.44
CA LYS A 24 -15.38 13.51 -6.81
C LYS A 24 -14.70 12.81 -5.63
N SER A 25 -15.29 11.75 -5.06
CA SER A 25 -14.67 10.94 -4.00
C SER A 25 -13.41 10.21 -4.47
N SER A 26 -13.26 9.98 -5.78
CA SER A 26 -12.03 9.47 -6.42
C SER A 26 -10.78 10.25 -5.99
N ARG A 27 -10.87 11.59 -5.93
CA ARG A 27 -9.76 12.45 -5.50
C ARG A 27 -9.37 12.21 -4.05
N MET A 28 -10.34 11.99 -3.18
CA MET A 28 -10.08 11.66 -1.78
C MET A 28 -9.39 10.31 -1.67
N ALA A 29 -9.85 9.30 -2.42
CA ALA A 29 -9.24 7.97 -2.43
C ALA A 29 -7.77 8.04 -2.89
N ALA A 30 -7.51 8.66 -4.05
CA ALA A 30 -6.16 8.82 -4.57
C ALA A 30 -5.25 9.62 -3.61
N ALA A 31 -5.75 10.72 -3.04
CA ALA A 31 -4.97 11.53 -2.10
C ALA A 31 -4.66 10.79 -0.79
N PHE A 32 -5.66 10.19 -0.15
CA PHE A 32 -5.49 9.48 1.11
C PHE A 32 -4.55 8.28 0.96
N PHE A 33 -4.84 7.37 0.03
CA PHE A 33 -4.04 6.16 -0.15
C PHE A 33 -2.68 6.46 -0.76
N GLY A 34 -2.59 7.41 -1.70
CA GLY A 34 -1.31 7.86 -2.26
C GLY A 34 -0.38 8.42 -1.19
N GLN A 35 -0.89 9.20 -0.23
CA GLN A 35 -0.11 9.72 0.89
C GLN A 35 0.24 8.64 1.91
N TRP A 36 -0.75 7.85 2.36
CA TRP A 36 -0.51 6.80 3.35
C TRP A 36 0.49 5.78 2.81
N LEU A 37 0.24 5.22 1.62
CA LEU A 37 1.06 4.15 1.05
C LEU A 37 2.30 4.68 0.32
N GLN A 38 2.51 6.01 0.28
CA GLN A 38 3.68 6.68 -0.29
C GLN A 38 3.86 6.45 -1.80
N ILE A 39 2.76 6.44 -2.56
CA ILE A 39 2.74 6.18 -4.01
C ILE A 39 1.95 7.25 -4.79
N ALA A 40 1.88 8.49 -4.29
CA ALA A 40 1.10 9.56 -4.91
C ALA A 40 1.67 10.07 -6.25
N ASN A 41 2.99 9.94 -6.47
CA ASN A 41 3.70 10.61 -7.57
C ASN A 41 4.49 9.63 -8.46
N VAL A 42 4.04 8.37 -8.58
CA VAL A 42 4.77 7.38 -9.38
C VAL A 42 4.77 7.75 -10.87
N SER A 43 3.75 8.47 -11.35
CA SER A 43 3.72 8.99 -12.72
C SER A 43 4.91 9.92 -13.06
N GLU A 44 5.55 10.50 -12.05
CA GLU A 44 6.69 11.40 -12.17
C GLU A 44 8.02 10.73 -11.77
N LEU A 45 8.00 9.42 -11.48
CA LEU A 45 9.21 8.69 -11.10
C LEU A 45 10.14 8.56 -12.32
N ASP A 46 11.21 9.34 -12.38
CA ASP A 46 12.22 9.33 -13.46
C ASP A 46 13.49 8.54 -13.08
N GLU A 47 13.55 7.98 -11.87
CA GLU A 47 14.79 7.38 -11.33
C GLU A 47 15.08 5.97 -11.86
N LYS A 48 14.16 5.33 -12.60
CA LYS A 48 14.40 3.99 -13.16
C LYS A 48 15.35 4.06 -14.33
N SER A 49 16.29 3.12 -14.38
CA SER A 49 17.26 3.04 -15.47
C SER A 49 16.55 2.71 -16.79
N GLU A 50 16.51 3.66 -17.72
CA GLU A 50 15.94 3.45 -19.06
C GLU A 50 16.72 2.40 -19.88
N LYS A 51 18.00 2.20 -19.58
CA LYS A 51 18.80 1.13 -20.19
C LYS A 51 18.25 -0.24 -19.75
N GLU A 52 17.93 -0.37 -18.48
CA GLU A 52 17.50 -1.64 -17.91
C GLU A 52 15.99 -1.86 -18.07
N PHE A 53 15.19 -0.80 -18.06
CA PHE A 53 13.73 -0.79 -18.08
C PHE A 53 13.18 0.29 -19.04
N PRO A 54 13.45 0.19 -20.36
CA PRO A 54 13.02 1.19 -21.34
C PRO A 54 11.50 1.41 -21.41
N GLU A 55 10.71 0.40 -21.05
CA GLU A 55 9.24 0.50 -21.01
C GLU A 55 8.70 1.26 -19.80
N PHE A 56 9.52 1.52 -18.77
CA PHE A 56 9.02 2.12 -17.54
C PHE A 56 8.42 3.51 -17.75
N VAL A 57 8.99 4.31 -18.67
CA VAL A 57 8.51 5.66 -19.00
C VAL A 57 7.06 5.65 -19.50
N SER A 58 6.68 4.64 -20.30
CA SER A 58 5.28 4.50 -20.78
C SER A 58 4.37 3.87 -19.73
N LEU A 59 4.92 3.11 -18.77
CA LEU A 59 4.15 2.37 -17.76
C LEU A 59 3.86 3.17 -16.48
N ARG A 60 4.74 4.07 -16.04
CA ARG A 60 4.63 4.74 -14.73
C ARG A 60 3.32 5.51 -14.51
N GLY A 61 2.82 6.17 -15.55
CA GLY A 61 1.50 6.83 -15.50
C GLY A 61 0.35 5.82 -15.42
N ARG A 62 0.50 4.65 -16.06
CA ARG A 62 -0.47 3.55 -16.02
C ARG A 62 -0.49 2.86 -14.66
N PHE A 63 0.67 2.70 -14.02
CA PHE A 63 0.77 2.22 -12.63
C PHE A 63 0.06 3.16 -11.66
N GLN A 64 0.24 4.48 -11.80
CA GLN A 64 -0.48 5.45 -10.98
C GLN A 64 -2.00 5.32 -11.20
N ASN A 65 -2.44 5.16 -12.44
CA ASN A 65 -3.86 5.01 -12.77
C ASN A 65 -4.45 3.71 -12.22
N GLU A 66 -3.73 2.58 -12.32
CA GLU A 66 -4.11 1.31 -11.69
C GLU A 66 -4.36 1.49 -10.18
N ALA A 67 -3.40 2.09 -9.47
CA ALA A 67 -3.52 2.30 -8.03
C ALA A 67 -4.72 3.19 -7.70
N ASN A 68 -4.91 4.29 -8.43
CA ASN A 68 -6.02 5.21 -8.22
C ASN A 68 -7.38 4.53 -8.44
N GLN A 69 -7.53 3.73 -9.50
CA GLN A 69 -8.76 2.97 -9.78
C GLN A 69 -9.02 1.90 -8.73
N PHE A 70 -7.97 1.22 -8.26
CA PHE A 70 -8.06 0.25 -7.18
C PHE A 70 -8.60 0.90 -5.89
N PHE A 71 -8.05 2.05 -5.51
CA PHE A 71 -8.49 2.78 -4.32
C PHE A 71 -9.88 3.39 -4.46
N GLU A 72 -10.19 3.98 -5.62
CA GLU A 72 -11.53 4.48 -5.91
C GLU A 72 -12.56 3.35 -5.77
N TYR A 73 -12.29 2.18 -6.35
CA TYR A 73 -13.20 1.04 -6.27
C TYR A 73 -13.46 0.63 -4.81
N LEU A 74 -12.41 0.52 -4.00
CA LEU A 74 -12.52 0.16 -2.59
C LEU A 74 -13.41 1.15 -1.82
N VAL A 75 -13.25 2.45 -2.04
CA VAL A 75 -14.06 3.49 -1.38
C VAL A 75 -15.50 3.46 -1.89
N ARG A 76 -15.70 3.51 -3.21
CA ARG A 76 -17.04 3.65 -3.83
C ARG A 76 -17.92 2.43 -3.65
N LYS A 77 -17.32 1.24 -3.54
CA LYS A 77 -18.06 0.00 -3.26
C LYS A 77 -18.09 -0.32 -1.77
N ASN A 78 -17.68 0.61 -0.91
CA ASN A 78 -17.61 0.45 0.54
C ASN A 78 -16.98 -0.89 0.93
N ARG A 79 -15.83 -1.21 0.33
CA ARG A 79 -15.15 -2.48 0.55
C ARG A 79 -14.48 -2.48 1.92
N PRO A 80 -14.37 -3.65 2.60
CA PRO A 80 -13.63 -3.76 3.85
C PRO A 80 -12.17 -3.32 3.68
N PRO A 81 -11.56 -2.63 4.66
CA PRO A 81 -10.15 -2.21 4.57
C PRO A 81 -9.18 -3.37 4.31
N MET A 82 -9.48 -4.56 4.82
CA MET A 82 -8.68 -5.78 4.58
C MET A 82 -8.56 -6.15 3.09
N GLU A 83 -9.50 -5.69 2.25
CA GLU A 83 -9.47 -5.95 0.82
C GLU A 83 -8.30 -5.26 0.10
N LEU A 84 -7.67 -4.26 0.73
CA LEU A 84 -6.36 -3.76 0.28
C LEU A 84 -5.31 -4.89 0.19
N LEU A 85 -5.37 -5.90 1.05
CA LEU A 85 -4.48 -7.05 1.01
C LEU A 85 -5.07 -8.20 0.19
N THR A 86 -6.36 -8.48 0.37
CA THR A 86 -6.98 -9.72 -0.14
C THR A 86 -7.61 -9.61 -1.52
N ALA A 87 -7.66 -8.43 -2.13
CA ALA A 87 -8.27 -8.25 -3.45
C ALA A 87 -7.68 -9.23 -4.48
N ASP A 88 -8.58 -9.97 -5.13
CA ASP A 88 -8.26 -10.89 -6.23
C ASP A 88 -8.74 -10.30 -7.57
N TYR A 89 -8.53 -9.00 -7.73
CA TYR A 89 -8.81 -8.27 -8.95
C TYR A 89 -7.76 -7.17 -9.16
N LEU A 90 -7.63 -6.70 -10.40
CA LEU A 90 -6.79 -5.56 -10.78
C LEU A 90 -7.48 -4.71 -11.84
N PHE A 91 -6.99 -3.48 -12.01
CA PHE A 91 -7.41 -2.59 -13.08
C PHE A 91 -6.24 -2.36 -14.03
N ALA A 92 -6.39 -2.68 -15.31
CA ALA A 92 -5.35 -2.44 -16.29
C ALA A 92 -5.93 -1.97 -17.64
N ASP A 93 -5.21 -1.08 -18.29
CA ASP A 93 -5.38 -0.84 -19.72
C ASP A 93 -4.67 -1.93 -20.53
N SER A 94 -4.80 -1.91 -21.86
CA SER A 94 -4.20 -2.92 -22.74
C SER A 94 -2.67 -3.03 -22.63
N GLU A 95 -1.96 -1.91 -22.44
CA GLU A 95 -0.49 -1.93 -22.37
C GLU A 95 -0.03 -2.46 -21.01
N LEU A 96 -0.68 -2.05 -19.93
CA LEU A 96 -0.43 -2.56 -18.60
C LEU A 96 -0.80 -4.05 -18.46
N ALA A 97 -1.91 -4.48 -19.08
CA ALA A 97 -2.34 -5.87 -19.12
C ALA A 97 -1.27 -6.75 -19.81
N LYS A 98 -0.75 -6.30 -20.95
CA LYS A 98 0.37 -6.96 -21.63
C LYS A 98 1.61 -7.05 -20.76
N PHE A 99 1.97 -5.97 -20.06
CA PHE A 99 3.09 -5.97 -19.11
C PHE A 99 2.89 -7.00 -17.96
N TYR A 100 1.65 -7.22 -17.53
CA TYR A 100 1.30 -8.22 -16.52
C TYR A 100 1.13 -9.65 -17.07
N GLY A 101 1.30 -9.85 -18.39
CA GLY A 101 1.13 -11.17 -19.02
C GLY A 101 -0.33 -11.61 -19.15
N ILE A 102 -1.27 -10.66 -19.12
CA ILE A 102 -2.70 -10.92 -19.38
C ILE A 102 -2.91 -11.04 -20.89
N PRO A 103 -3.48 -12.14 -21.40
CA PRO A 103 -3.67 -12.32 -22.84
C PRO A 103 -4.78 -11.40 -23.37
N ASP A 104 -4.63 -10.97 -24.63
CA ASP A 104 -5.58 -10.06 -25.28
C ASP A 104 -7.03 -10.60 -25.32
N SER A 105 -7.21 -11.93 -25.27
CA SER A 105 -8.52 -12.58 -25.21
C SER A 105 -9.32 -12.29 -23.93
N GLU A 106 -8.66 -11.83 -22.87
CA GLU A 106 -9.31 -11.45 -21.60
C GLU A 106 -9.69 -9.96 -21.58
N LEU A 107 -9.28 -9.19 -22.60
CA LEU A 107 -9.60 -7.76 -22.69
C LEU A 107 -11.04 -7.55 -23.15
N THR A 108 -11.78 -6.71 -22.43
CA THR A 108 -13.08 -6.20 -22.88
C THR A 108 -12.92 -4.91 -23.68
N ALA A 109 -13.92 -4.62 -24.54
CA ALA A 109 -13.99 -3.37 -25.27
C ALA A 109 -14.06 -2.17 -24.30
N ARG A 110 -13.21 -1.17 -24.52
CA ARG A 110 -13.13 0.05 -23.68
C ARG A 110 -13.94 1.18 -24.29
N THR A 111 -14.46 2.05 -23.46
CA THR A 111 -15.08 3.32 -23.88
C THR A 111 -14.24 4.50 -23.39
N ALA A 112 -14.51 5.70 -23.90
CA ALA A 112 -13.90 6.92 -23.37
C ALA A 112 -14.26 7.14 -21.89
N GLU A 113 -15.41 6.63 -21.43
CA GLU A 113 -15.83 6.71 -20.03
C GLU A 113 -15.22 5.62 -19.12
N ASN A 114 -14.72 4.51 -19.68
CA ASN A 114 -14.05 3.45 -18.92
C ASN A 114 -12.75 2.99 -19.61
N PRO A 115 -11.64 3.71 -19.41
CA PRO A 115 -10.39 3.46 -20.12
C PRO A 115 -9.61 2.23 -19.60
N MET A 116 -10.05 1.62 -18.50
CA MET A 116 -9.39 0.46 -17.88
C MET A 116 -10.34 -0.71 -17.75
N ASN A 117 -9.82 -1.91 -18.01
CA ASN A 117 -10.53 -3.15 -17.77
C ASN A 117 -10.29 -3.58 -16.32
N ARG A 118 -11.34 -4.10 -15.68
CA ARG A 118 -11.20 -4.85 -14.44
C ARG A 118 -10.98 -6.32 -14.79
N PHE A 119 -9.97 -6.93 -14.20
CA PHE A 119 -9.73 -8.36 -14.32
C PHE A 119 -9.91 -9.01 -12.95
N ASP A 120 -10.91 -9.88 -12.84
CA ASP A 120 -11.11 -10.73 -11.66
C ASP A 120 -10.20 -11.96 -11.73
N GLN A 121 -10.03 -12.65 -10.60
CA GLN A 121 -9.07 -13.75 -10.44
C GLN A 121 -7.64 -13.31 -10.80
N ALA A 122 -7.29 -12.07 -10.43
CA ALA A 122 -6.00 -11.44 -10.70
C ALA A 122 -4.80 -12.29 -10.24
N THR A 123 -5.02 -13.11 -9.22
CA THR A 123 -4.07 -14.07 -8.70
C THR A 123 -3.56 -15.03 -9.77
N LYS A 124 -4.27 -15.34 -10.87
CA LYS A 124 -3.69 -16.18 -11.94
C LYS A 124 -2.50 -15.54 -12.65
N TRP A 125 -2.34 -14.22 -12.54
CA TRP A 125 -1.23 -13.45 -13.10
C TRP A 125 -0.27 -12.87 -12.06
N ASN A 126 -0.28 -13.41 -10.82
CA ASN A 126 0.52 -12.88 -9.70
C ASN A 126 0.20 -11.42 -9.37
N ARG A 127 -1.08 -11.04 -9.50
CA ARG A 127 -1.59 -9.71 -9.17
C ARG A 127 -2.74 -9.81 -8.17
N GLY A 128 -3.18 -8.66 -7.69
CA GLY A 128 -4.22 -8.51 -6.67
C GLY A 128 -3.66 -7.95 -5.37
N GLY A 129 -4.40 -7.02 -4.79
CA GLY A 129 -4.02 -6.33 -3.56
C GLY A 129 -2.80 -5.40 -3.71
N VAL A 130 -2.56 -4.63 -2.66
CA VAL A 130 -1.59 -3.54 -2.62
C VAL A 130 -0.15 -4.00 -2.81
N LEU A 131 0.20 -5.20 -2.32
CA LEU A 131 1.56 -5.75 -2.39
C LEU A 131 2.04 -6.02 -3.82
N THR A 132 1.12 -6.08 -4.79
CA THR A 132 1.42 -6.43 -6.19
C THR A 132 1.24 -5.25 -7.15
N LEU A 133 0.88 -4.06 -6.66
CA LEU A 133 0.74 -2.86 -7.49
C LEU A 133 2.08 -2.48 -8.11
N GLY A 134 2.10 -2.23 -9.43
CA GLY A 134 3.30 -1.76 -10.11
C GLY A 134 3.81 -0.43 -9.54
N ALA A 135 2.89 0.44 -9.11
CA ALA A 135 3.21 1.71 -8.47
C ALA A 135 4.03 1.52 -7.18
N LEU A 136 3.60 0.58 -6.33
CA LEU A 136 4.28 0.26 -5.09
C LEU A 136 5.65 -0.38 -5.33
N LEU A 137 5.67 -1.43 -6.17
CA LEU A 137 6.89 -2.21 -6.40
C LEU A 137 8.00 -1.38 -7.06
N SER A 138 7.62 -0.47 -7.97
CA SER A 138 8.57 0.47 -8.58
C SER A 138 9.05 1.52 -7.60
N GLN A 139 8.16 2.15 -6.81
CA GLN A 139 8.54 3.12 -5.79
C GLN A 139 9.52 2.54 -4.75
N LEU A 140 9.36 1.26 -4.39
CA LEU A 140 10.16 0.58 -3.36
C LEU A 140 11.36 -0.20 -3.92
N SER A 141 11.96 0.30 -5.01
CA SER A 141 13.12 -0.33 -5.65
C SER A 141 14.14 0.73 -6.08
N GLY A 142 15.39 0.34 -6.28
CA GLY A 142 16.41 1.22 -6.86
C GLY A 142 16.21 1.43 -8.38
N ALA A 143 17.12 2.19 -8.99
CA ALA A 143 17.10 2.49 -10.41
C ALA A 143 17.19 1.24 -11.31
N SER A 144 18.12 0.33 -10.96
CA SER A 144 18.49 -0.84 -11.77
C SER A 144 18.27 -2.17 -11.06
N ARG A 145 17.81 -2.16 -9.80
CA ARG A 145 17.67 -3.35 -8.95
C ARG A 145 16.52 -3.24 -7.96
N THR A 146 16.09 -4.37 -7.43
CA THR A 146 15.08 -4.43 -6.35
C THR A 146 15.68 -3.93 -5.04
N SER A 147 14.85 -3.77 -4.00
CA SER A 147 15.35 -3.44 -2.67
C SER A 147 14.52 -4.16 -1.60
N PRO A 148 14.96 -5.34 -1.12
CA PRO A 148 14.30 -6.03 -0.02
C PRO A 148 14.21 -5.16 1.24
N ILE A 149 15.23 -4.33 1.50
CA ILE A 149 15.27 -3.42 2.64
C ILE A 149 14.13 -2.38 2.55
N LEU A 150 13.96 -1.70 1.41
CA LEU A 150 12.89 -0.70 1.24
C LEU A 150 11.50 -1.35 1.28
N ARG A 151 11.32 -2.49 0.61
CA ARG A 151 10.04 -3.23 0.61
C ARG A 151 9.66 -3.69 2.01
N GLY A 152 10.61 -4.26 2.76
CA GLY A 152 10.37 -4.71 4.12
C GLY A 152 10.12 -3.55 5.11
N THR A 153 10.85 -2.45 4.94
CA THR A 153 10.66 -1.23 5.73
C THR A 153 9.25 -0.68 5.53
N TRP A 154 8.78 -0.64 4.29
CA TRP A 154 7.42 -0.21 3.97
C TRP A 154 6.36 -1.11 4.63
N VAL A 155 6.53 -2.44 4.61
CA VAL A 155 5.59 -3.33 5.30
C VAL A 155 5.56 -3.05 6.80
N SER A 156 6.71 -2.88 7.46
CA SER A 156 6.77 -2.62 8.90
C SER A 156 6.24 -1.24 9.28
N GLU A 157 6.77 -0.16 8.69
CA GLU A 157 6.46 1.21 9.13
C GLU A 157 5.17 1.76 8.52
N VAL A 158 4.95 1.52 7.22
CA VAL A 158 3.85 2.14 6.48
C VAL A 158 2.58 1.32 6.64
N LEU A 159 2.67 0.02 6.37
CA LEU A 159 1.53 -0.89 6.36
C LEU A 159 1.10 -1.32 7.77
N LEU A 160 2.05 -1.66 8.64
CA LEU A 160 1.77 -2.14 10.01
C LEU A 160 1.91 -1.06 11.09
N GLY A 161 2.52 0.08 10.78
CA GLY A 161 2.69 1.18 11.74
C GLY A 161 3.71 0.92 12.84
N GLU A 162 4.63 0.00 12.62
CA GLU A 162 5.70 -0.34 13.55
C GLU A 162 6.93 0.54 13.29
N PRO A 163 7.29 1.47 14.19
CA PRO A 163 8.44 2.33 13.96
C PRO A 163 9.75 1.54 13.99
N LEU A 164 10.64 1.83 13.04
CA LEU A 164 12.00 1.31 13.00
C LEU A 164 13.00 2.36 13.48
N PRO A 165 14.12 1.96 14.10
CA PRO A 165 15.17 2.90 14.45
C PRO A 165 15.83 3.47 13.20
N LYS A 166 16.30 4.72 13.28
CA LYS A 166 17.02 5.35 12.17
C LYS A 166 18.30 4.55 11.86
N PRO A 167 18.64 4.34 10.56
CA PRO A 167 19.91 3.73 10.18
C PRO A 167 21.11 4.50 10.76
N PRO A 168 22.23 3.82 11.08
CA PRO A 168 23.46 4.48 11.48
C PRO A 168 23.94 5.51 10.45
N LYS A 169 24.62 6.59 10.89
CA LYS A 169 25.06 7.69 10.00
C LYS A 169 26.04 7.25 8.90
N ASN A 170 26.81 6.19 9.13
CA ASN A 170 27.89 5.74 8.24
C ASN A 170 27.57 4.41 7.56
N VAL A 171 26.29 4.13 7.26
CA VAL A 171 25.90 2.93 6.50
C VAL A 171 26.52 3.01 5.09
N PRO A 172 27.32 2.02 4.67
CA PRO A 172 27.87 1.98 3.32
C PRO A 172 26.76 1.97 2.27
N GLN A 173 26.91 2.73 1.19
CA GLN A 173 25.95 2.67 0.08
C GLN A 173 26.09 1.34 -0.65
N LEU A 174 24.95 0.69 -0.95
CA LEU A 174 24.90 -0.47 -1.84
C LEU A 174 25.17 -0.02 -3.29
N PRO A 175 25.81 -0.87 -4.12
CA PRO A 175 26.04 -0.54 -5.53
C PRO A 175 24.72 -0.37 -6.27
N ASP A 176 24.73 0.45 -7.33
CA ASP A 176 23.53 0.75 -8.11
C ASP A 176 22.95 -0.47 -8.83
N SER A 177 23.81 -1.42 -9.19
CA SER A 177 23.47 -2.70 -9.81
C SER A 177 24.00 -3.89 -9.00
N VAL A 178 23.32 -5.03 -9.10
CA VAL A 178 23.79 -6.28 -8.50
C VAL A 178 25.02 -6.80 -9.25
N PRO A 179 26.13 -7.10 -8.56
CA PRO A 179 27.28 -7.78 -9.18
C PRO A 179 26.90 -9.12 -9.79
N VAL A 180 27.49 -9.49 -10.94
CA VAL A 180 27.13 -10.68 -11.72
C VAL A 180 27.21 -11.99 -10.93
N ASN A 181 28.08 -12.06 -9.93
CA ASN A 181 28.31 -13.25 -9.10
C ASN A 181 27.42 -13.32 -7.85
N LEU A 182 26.49 -12.39 -7.69
CA LEU A 182 25.58 -12.31 -6.54
C LEU A 182 24.13 -12.20 -7.01
N SER A 183 23.20 -12.70 -6.18
CA SER A 183 21.79 -12.31 -6.25
C SER A 183 21.53 -11.07 -5.39
N GLU A 184 20.39 -10.39 -5.60
CA GLU A 184 19.97 -9.26 -4.72
C GLU A 184 19.92 -9.68 -3.25
N ARG A 185 19.45 -10.91 -2.98
CA ARG A 185 19.42 -11.48 -1.64
C ARG A 185 20.83 -11.56 -1.05
N GLN A 186 21.78 -12.15 -1.77
CA GLN A 186 23.15 -12.28 -1.29
C GLN A 186 23.81 -10.91 -1.08
N LEU A 187 23.56 -9.96 -1.98
CA LEU A 187 24.02 -8.58 -1.81
C LEU A 187 23.46 -7.93 -0.54
N THR A 188 22.16 -8.11 -0.28
CA THR A 188 21.49 -7.63 0.93
C THR A 188 22.05 -8.29 2.18
N GLU A 189 22.19 -9.61 2.19
CA GLU A 189 22.73 -10.38 3.33
C GLU A 189 24.18 -9.96 3.66
N LEU A 190 25.00 -9.73 2.64
CA LEU A 190 26.36 -9.19 2.82
C LEU A 190 26.31 -7.79 3.47
N HIS A 191 25.41 -6.92 3.02
CA HIS A 191 25.25 -5.57 3.55
C HIS A 191 24.84 -5.55 5.03
N VAL A 192 24.01 -6.49 5.46
CA VAL A 192 23.42 -6.51 6.82
C VAL A 192 24.13 -7.47 7.77
N SER A 193 25.24 -8.08 7.33
CA SER A 193 26.01 -9.08 8.08
C SER A 193 26.63 -8.55 9.39
N ALA A 194 26.88 -7.25 9.49
CA ALA A 194 27.43 -6.64 10.69
C ALA A 194 26.45 -6.76 11.88
N PRO A 195 26.92 -7.08 13.11
CA PRO A 195 26.04 -7.23 14.28
C PRO A 195 25.14 -6.01 14.55
N GLY A 196 25.65 -4.80 14.30
CA GLY A 196 24.88 -3.55 14.46
C GLY A 196 23.73 -3.38 13.47
N CYS A 197 23.79 -4.02 12.29
CA CYS A 197 22.75 -3.94 11.26
C CYS A 197 21.75 -5.10 11.40
N SER A 198 22.25 -6.32 11.60
CA SER A 198 21.44 -7.54 11.58
C SER A 198 20.25 -7.55 12.55
N ASN A 199 20.36 -6.88 13.70
CA ASN A 199 19.30 -6.87 14.72
C ASN A 199 17.99 -6.26 14.22
N CYS A 200 18.06 -5.13 13.50
CA CYS A 200 16.88 -4.48 12.93
C CYS A 200 16.47 -5.19 11.63
N HIS A 201 17.45 -5.57 10.80
CA HIS A 201 17.19 -6.21 9.50
C HIS A 201 16.47 -7.55 9.60
N ARG A 202 16.66 -8.34 10.67
CA ARG A 202 15.84 -9.54 10.97
C ARG A 202 14.34 -9.25 11.07
N ARG A 203 13.94 -8.00 11.36
CA ARG A 203 12.55 -7.56 11.43
C ARG A 203 12.01 -6.98 10.12
N ILE A 204 12.89 -6.75 9.15
CA ILE A 204 12.62 -5.94 7.94
C ILE A 204 12.75 -6.83 6.71
N ASP A 205 13.96 -7.34 6.46
CA ASP A 205 14.33 -7.99 5.21
C ASP A 205 13.46 -9.20 4.88
N PRO A 206 12.98 -10.02 5.84
CA PRO A 206 12.07 -11.11 5.52
C PRO A 206 10.82 -10.67 4.75
N PHE A 207 10.22 -9.54 5.10
CA PHE A 207 9.07 -9.03 4.35
C PHE A 207 9.44 -8.66 2.91
N GLY A 208 10.61 -8.04 2.71
CA GLY A 208 11.10 -7.68 1.39
C GLY A 208 11.46 -8.89 0.52
N PHE A 209 12.13 -9.89 1.11
CA PHE A 209 12.50 -11.12 0.44
C PHE A 209 11.29 -11.90 -0.09
N ALA A 210 10.19 -11.93 0.67
CA ALA A 210 8.95 -12.54 0.20
C ALA A 210 8.37 -11.84 -1.06
N MET A 211 8.78 -10.61 -1.36
CA MET A 211 8.34 -9.86 -2.54
C MET A 211 9.34 -9.95 -3.71
N GLU A 212 10.45 -10.67 -3.59
CA GLU A 212 11.51 -10.68 -4.61
C GLU A 212 11.13 -11.34 -5.94
N SER A 213 10.00 -12.04 -6.02
CA SER A 213 9.41 -12.51 -7.28
C SER A 213 8.93 -11.37 -8.19
N PHE A 214 9.05 -10.11 -7.78
CA PHE A 214 8.87 -8.94 -8.63
C PHE A 214 10.17 -8.16 -8.82
N ASP A 215 10.48 -7.75 -10.05
CA ASP A 215 11.65 -6.92 -10.36
C ASP A 215 11.47 -5.45 -9.95
N ALA A 216 12.44 -4.60 -10.32
CA ALA A 216 12.50 -3.20 -9.91
C ALA A 216 11.38 -2.31 -10.47
N ILE A 217 10.64 -2.77 -11.47
CA ILE A 217 9.45 -2.09 -12.01
C ILE A 217 8.16 -2.89 -11.78
N GLY A 218 8.24 -3.92 -10.93
CA GLY A 218 7.10 -4.72 -10.52
C GLY A 218 6.70 -5.83 -11.49
N ARG A 219 7.55 -6.22 -12.45
CA ARG A 219 7.30 -7.38 -13.32
C ARG A 219 7.54 -8.68 -12.56
N TYR A 220 6.64 -9.66 -12.70
CA TYR A 220 6.84 -10.97 -12.11
C TYR A 220 8.00 -11.73 -12.78
N ARG A 221 8.83 -12.42 -11.99
CA ARG A 221 10.01 -13.16 -12.45
C ARG A 221 10.30 -14.38 -11.58
N THR A 222 10.94 -15.38 -12.19
CA THR A 222 11.45 -16.59 -11.52
C THR A 222 12.98 -16.66 -11.50
N ALA A 223 13.66 -15.82 -12.29
CA ALA A 223 15.10 -15.63 -12.26
C ALA A 223 15.44 -14.13 -12.31
N ASP A 224 16.58 -13.74 -11.75
CA ASP A 224 17.12 -12.39 -11.94
C ASP A 224 17.75 -12.20 -13.34
N ARG A 225 18.22 -10.99 -13.63
CA ARG A 225 18.80 -10.65 -14.94
C ARG A 225 20.12 -11.39 -15.22
N SER A 226 20.79 -11.87 -14.17
CA SER A 226 22.02 -12.66 -14.26
C SER A 226 21.75 -14.17 -14.36
N GLY A 227 20.48 -14.58 -14.31
CA GLY A 227 20.05 -15.97 -14.43
C GLY A 227 19.98 -16.74 -13.11
N HIS A 228 20.20 -16.10 -11.96
CA HIS A 228 20.01 -16.78 -10.68
C HIS A 228 18.53 -16.96 -10.41
N ALA A 229 18.13 -18.16 -9.96
CA ALA A 229 16.77 -18.41 -9.51
C ALA A 229 16.39 -17.46 -8.38
N VAL A 230 15.16 -16.93 -8.42
CA VAL A 230 14.62 -16.10 -7.35
C VAL A 230 14.25 -16.99 -6.17
N ASP A 231 14.85 -16.72 -5.02
CA ASP A 231 14.44 -17.28 -3.74
C ASP A 231 13.67 -16.25 -2.91
N SER A 232 12.35 -16.40 -2.87
CA SER A 232 11.44 -15.60 -2.05
C SER A 232 11.00 -16.30 -0.76
N THR A 233 11.65 -17.40 -0.38
CA THR A 233 11.38 -18.10 0.89
C THR A 233 12.10 -17.39 2.03
N THR A 234 11.41 -17.20 3.17
CA THR A 234 11.98 -16.47 4.31
C THR A 234 11.26 -16.76 5.61
N ASN A 235 11.94 -16.53 6.73
CA ASN A 235 11.36 -16.62 8.07
C ASN A 235 11.05 -15.23 8.59
N LEU A 236 9.77 -14.99 8.89
CA LEU A 236 9.27 -13.74 9.43
C LEU A 236 9.69 -13.55 10.90
N PRO A 237 9.50 -12.36 11.49
CA PRO A 237 10.03 -12.04 12.81
C PRO A 237 9.52 -12.94 13.96
N ASP A 238 8.36 -13.57 13.79
CA ASP A 238 7.78 -14.54 14.72
C ASP A 238 8.16 -15.99 14.44
N GLY A 239 9.03 -16.23 13.44
CA GLY A 239 9.48 -17.55 13.02
C GLY A 239 8.61 -18.20 11.94
N THR A 240 7.50 -17.58 11.52
CA THR A 240 6.66 -18.11 10.43
C THR A 240 7.43 -18.13 9.12
N THR A 241 7.57 -19.30 8.51
CA THR A 241 8.12 -19.40 7.15
C THR A 241 7.05 -19.03 6.12
N VAL A 242 7.41 -18.17 5.18
CA VAL A 242 6.57 -17.85 4.00
C VAL A 242 7.40 -17.95 2.73
N SER A 243 6.74 -18.33 1.64
CA SER A 243 7.29 -18.37 0.28
C SER A 243 6.50 -17.44 -0.63
N GLY A 244 7.12 -16.32 -0.98
CA GLY A 244 6.54 -15.36 -1.91
C GLY A 244 5.43 -14.47 -1.34
N HIS A 245 4.96 -13.55 -2.19
CA HIS A 245 4.03 -12.48 -1.82
C HIS A 245 2.64 -12.98 -1.40
N ARG A 246 2.21 -14.16 -1.87
CA ARG A 246 0.90 -14.73 -1.52
C ARG A 246 0.88 -15.23 -0.08
N GLU A 247 1.89 -16.00 0.31
CA GLU A 247 2.00 -16.47 1.69
C GLU A 247 2.29 -15.30 2.65
N LEU A 248 3.03 -14.28 2.20
CA LEU A 248 3.15 -13.02 2.94
C LEU A 248 1.79 -12.34 3.14
N ARG A 249 0.97 -12.20 2.10
CA ARG A 249 -0.40 -11.66 2.22
C ARG A 249 -1.20 -12.49 3.23
N ASP A 250 -1.17 -13.81 3.13
CA ASP A 250 -1.94 -14.69 4.02
C ASP A 250 -1.45 -14.62 5.47
N TYR A 251 -0.15 -14.41 5.68
CA TYR A 251 0.42 -14.09 6.98
C TYR A 251 -0.11 -12.77 7.52
N LEU A 252 -0.05 -11.69 6.74
CA LEU A 252 -0.52 -10.37 7.18
C LEU A 252 -2.00 -10.40 7.57
N VAL A 253 -2.82 -11.13 6.82
CA VAL A 253 -4.25 -11.29 7.09
C VAL A 253 -4.50 -12.10 8.36
N ARG A 254 -3.79 -13.22 8.56
CA ARG A 254 -4.06 -14.12 9.70
C ARG A 254 -3.41 -13.67 11.00
N ALA A 255 -2.16 -13.23 10.92
CA ALA A 255 -1.35 -12.93 12.11
C ALA A 255 -1.31 -11.44 12.43
N ARG A 256 -1.46 -10.55 11.43
CA ARG A 256 -1.19 -9.11 11.57
C ARG A 256 -2.37 -8.19 11.24
N SER A 257 -3.59 -8.76 11.14
CA SER A 257 -4.79 -7.99 10.74
C SER A 257 -5.12 -6.88 11.73
N LYS A 258 -4.89 -7.10 13.03
CA LYS A 258 -5.12 -6.08 14.05
C LYS A 258 -4.22 -4.87 13.87
N GLU A 259 -2.92 -5.08 13.65
CA GLU A 259 -1.97 -3.99 13.40
C GLU A 259 -2.29 -3.26 12.10
N PHE A 260 -2.61 -4.00 11.04
CA PHE A 260 -3.02 -3.43 9.77
C PHE A 260 -4.28 -2.55 9.91
N LEU A 261 -5.34 -3.07 10.55
CA LEU A 261 -6.57 -2.32 10.78
C LEU A 261 -6.33 -1.10 11.67
N LEU A 262 -5.52 -1.22 12.73
CA LEU A 262 -5.15 -0.09 13.57
C LEU A 262 -4.43 0.99 12.77
N GLN A 263 -3.47 0.60 11.92
CA GLN A 263 -2.73 1.54 11.09
C GLN A 263 -3.62 2.21 10.04
N PHE A 264 -4.50 1.46 9.37
CA PHE A 264 -5.50 2.02 8.46
C PHE A 264 -6.33 3.11 9.15
N HIS A 265 -6.95 2.81 10.30
CA HIS A 265 -7.80 3.77 11.01
C HIS A 265 -7.00 4.94 11.57
N ARG A 266 -5.77 4.70 12.04
CA ARG A 266 -4.85 5.75 12.50
C ARG A 266 -4.57 6.76 11.39
N LYS A 267 -4.25 6.27 10.19
CA LYS A 267 -3.94 7.12 9.04
C LYS A 267 -5.18 7.84 8.52
N LEU A 268 -6.31 7.14 8.46
CA LEU A 268 -7.58 7.74 8.04
C LEU A 268 -8.05 8.84 9.00
N LEU A 269 -7.95 8.60 10.31
CA LEU A 269 -8.28 9.59 11.33
C LEU A 269 -7.38 10.82 11.24
N GLY A 270 -6.06 10.63 11.13
CA GLY A 270 -5.12 11.75 10.99
C GLY A 270 -5.37 12.57 9.72
N TYR A 271 -5.66 11.89 8.60
CA TYR A 271 -6.04 12.53 7.34
C TYR A 271 -7.33 13.34 7.48
N ALA A 272 -8.38 12.77 8.09
CA ALA A 272 -9.67 13.42 8.26
C ALA A 272 -9.60 14.64 9.20
N LEU A 273 -8.76 14.58 10.24
CA LEU A 273 -8.60 15.67 11.20
C LEU A 273 -7.55 16.71 10.79
N GLY A 274 -6.76 16.44 9.75
CA GLY A 274 -5.66 17.31 9.32
C GLY A 274 -4.53 17.45 10.35
N ARG A 275 -4.35 16.46 11.22
CA ARG A 275 -3.32 16.44 12.28
C ARG A 275 -2.84 15.02 12.57
N GLU A 276 -1.72 14.89 13.27
CA GLU A 276 -1.33 13.60 13.83
C GLU A 276 -2.33 13.13 14.90
N VAL A 277 -2.50 11.81 15.01
CA VAL A 277 -3.28 11.22 16.11
C VAL A 277 -2.56 11.43 17.44
N MET A 278 -3.34 11.70 18.47
CA MET A 278 -2.86 11.96 19.83
C MET A 278 -3.19 10.78 20.75
N LEU A 279 -2.60 10.77 21.95
CA LEU A 279 -2.90 9.75 22.96
C LEU A 279 -4.40 9.67 23.30
N SER A 280 -5.10 10.82 23.28
CA SER A 280 -6.54 10.90 23.51
C SER A 280 -7.38 10.17 22.46
N ASP A 281 -6.84 9.95 21.25
CA ASP A 281 -7.57 9.27 20.17
C ASP A 281 -7.53 7.73 20.33
N LYS A 282 -6.72 7.20 21.26
CA LYS A 282 -6.47 5.75 21.41
C LYS A 282 -7.74 4.92 21.57
N LEU A 283 -8.60 5.28 22.53
CA LEU A 283 -9.84 4.52 22.78
C LEU A 283 -10.80 4.56 21.59
N TYR A 284 -10.82 5.68 20.87
CA TYR A 284 -11.64 5.81 19.67
C TYR A 284 -11.11 4.94 18.53
N LEU A 285 -9.79 4.92 18.30
CA LEU A 285 -9.16 4.00 17.34
C LEU A 285 -9.41 2.53 17.67
N GLU A 286 -9.28 2.14 18.95
CA GLU A 286 -9.61 0.78 19.40
C GLU A 286 -11.07 0.42 19.09
N SER A 287 -12.01 1.36 19.24
CA SER A 287 -13.41 1.14 18.89
C SER A 287 -13.65 0.94 17.38
N LEU A 288 -12.89 1.64 16.52
CA LEU A 288 -12.97 1.49 15.07
C LEU A 288 -12.40 0.13 14.63
N VAL A 289 -11.25 -0.26 15.18
CA VAL A 289 -10.64 -1.57 14.94
C VAL A 289 -11.58 -2.69 15.39
N GLN A 290 -12.23 -2.54 16.55
CA GLN A 290 -13.20 -3.52 17.04
C GLN A 290 -14.35 -3.69 16.05
N LYS A 291 -14.96 -2.59 15.57
CA LYS A 291 -16.04 -2.65 14.56
C LYS A 291 -15.59 -3.38 13.30
N ALA A 292 -14.44 -2.99 12.73
CA ALA A 292 -13.88 -3.61 11.53
C ALA A 292 -13.50 -5.08 11.71
N SER A 293 -13.20 -5.50 12.93
CA SER A 293 -12.84 -6.90 13.24
C SER A 293 -14.06 -7.79 13.48
N THR A 294 -15.19 -7.23 13.94
CA THR A 294 -16.41 -8.00 14.24
C THR A 294 -17.43 -8.02 13.12
N ASP A 295 -17.40 -7.01 12.25
CA ASP A 295 -18.33 -6.90 11.13
C ASP A 295 -17.57 -6.96 9.81
N SER A 296 -17.71 -8.08 9.10
CA SER A 296 -17.07 -8.28 7.79
C SER A 296 -17.60 -7.36 6.69
N LEU A 297 -18.75 -6.71 6.91
CA LEU A 297 -19.34 -5.74 5.98
C LEU A 297 -18.88 -4.31 6.27
N TYR A 298 -18.17 -4.08 7.39
CA TYR A 298 -17.65 -2.77 7.74
C TYR A 298 -16.62 -2.29 6.72
N GLY A 299 -17.04 -1.33 5.89
CA GLY A 299 -16.26 -0.82 4.78
C GLY A 299 -15.52 0.46 5.08
N ILE A 300 -14.70 0.90 4.11
CA ILE A 300 -13.96 2.17 4.20
C ILE A 300 -14.92 3.37 4.32
N GLY A 301 -16.06 3.34 3.65
CA GLY A 301 -17.09 4.37 3.77
C GLY A 301 -17.70 4.42 5.17
N ASP A 302 -17.92 3.27 5.82
CA ASP A 302 -18.37 3.21 7.22
C ASP A 302 -17.32 3.75 8.18
N ALA A 303 -16.03 3.57 7.88
CA ALA A 303 -14.94 4.18 8.64
C ALA A 303 -14.91 5.70 8.50
N VAL A 304 -15.07 6.22 7.28
CA VAL A 304 -15.20 7.66 7.04
C VAL A 304 -16.43 8.22 7.77
N GLU A 305 -17.58 7.59 7.62
CA GLU A 305 -18.82 7.98 8.31
C GLU A 305 -18.64 7.97 9.83
N ALA A 306 -18.05 6.92 10.40
CA ALA A 306 -17.79 6.84 11.83
C ALA A 306 -16.90 8.00 12.33
N ILE A 307 -15.88 8.39 11.56
CA ILE A 307 -14.98 9.50 11.88
C ILE A 307 -15.71 10.83 11.78
N VAL A 308 -16.48 11.08 10.72
CA VAL A 308 -17.24 12.34 10.56
C VAL A 308 -18.27 12.51 11.67
N MET A 309 -18.87 11.42 12.13
CA MET A 309 -19.82 11.42 13.24
C MET A 309 -19.15 11.57 14.62
N SER A 310 -17.83 11.46 14.70
CA SER A 310 -17.10 11.45 15.95
C SER A 310 -16.93 12.85 16.55
N ARG A 311 -16.83 12.91 17.87
CA ARG A 311 -16.55 14.13 18.61
C ARG A 311 -15.25 14.83 18.16
N PRO A 312 -14.11 14.12 18.00
CA PRO A 312 -12.87 14.75 17.51
C PRO A 312 -12.99 15.44 16.15
N PHE A 313 -13.91 15.02 15.28
CA PHE A 313 -14.13 15.63 13.98
C PHE A 313 -15.12 16.80 14.05
N ARG A 314 -16.18 16.66 14.86
CA ARG A 314 -17.27 17.65 14.95
C ARG A 314 -16.95 18.82 15.87
N GLU A 315 -16.02 18.65 16.79
CA GLU A 315 -15.62 19.66 17.76
C GLU A 315 -14.15 20.03 17.58
N ILE A 316 -13.89 21.33 17.43
CA ILE A 316 -12.53 21.87 17.56
C ILE A 316 -12.28 22.03 19.05
N ARG A 317 -11.18 21.44 19.55
CA ARG A 317 -10.72 21.71 20.91
C ARG A 317 -10.44 23.20 20.99
N SER A 318 -11.17 23.94 21.83
CA SER A 318 -10.86 25.36 22.03
C SER A 318 -9.37 25.44 22.39
N GLU A 319 -8.63 26.33 21.73
CA GLU A 319 -7.34 26.76 22.27
C GLU A 319 -7.59 27.08 23.74
N GLU A 320 -6.81 26.47 24.63
CA GLU A 320 -6.79 26.95 26.01
C GLU A 320 -6.61 28.46 25.91
N GLU A 321 -7.57 29.23 26.44
CA GLU A 321 -7.36 30.65 26.70
C GLU A 321 -6.07 30.71 27.52
N VAL A 322 -4.95 30.98 26.86
CA VAL A 322 -3.76 31.48 27.52
C VAL A 322 -4.19 32.86 28.01
N LYS A 323 -4.82 32.87 29.19
CA LYS A 323 -5.18 34.11 29.87
C LYS A 323 -3.88 34.88 30.09
N PRO A 324 -3.89 36.19 29.81
CA PRO A 324 -2.69 37.02 29.73
C PRO A 324 -1.90 37.07 31.03
#